data_AF-A0A1H0LZF3-F1
#
_entry.id   AF-A0A1H0LZF3-F1
#
_cell.length_a   1.000
_cell.length_b   1.000
_cell.length_c   1.000
_cell.angle_alpha   90.00
_cell.angle_beta   90.00
_cell.angle_gamma   90.00
#
_symmetry.space_group_name_H-M   'P 1'
#
loop_
_entity.id
_entity.type
_entity.pdbx_description
1 polymer ?
#
loop_
_entity_poly.entity_id
_entity_poly.type
_entity_poly.pdbx_seq_one_letter_code
_entity_poly.pdbx_strand_id
1 'polypeptide(L)'
;MFGSYAYGTPNVESDLDICIITDDKSKRKLEIIKTIRKAMAKVATMPIDILVYYSDEFSERAKRNYTMENEILLQGVKIYGEGRVIFRMV
;
A
#
# COMPACT_ATOMS: atom_id res chain seq x y z
N MET A 1 -3.52 -2.91 1.65
CA MET A 1 -4.01 -3.20 0.30
C MET A 1 -4.93 -2.07 -0.11
N PHE A 2 -4.91 -1.69 -1.38
CA PHE A 2 -5.82 -0.70 -1.95
C PHE A 2 -6.38 -1.24 -3.27
N GLY A 3 -7.06 -0.41 -4.06
CA GLY A 3 -7.56 -0.83 -5.38
C GLY A 3 -8.71 -1.84 -5.33
N SER A 4 -9.00 -2.45 -6.47
CA SER A 4 -10.25 -3.21 -6.69
C SER A 4 -10.44 -4.37 -5.70
N TYR A 5 -9.36 -5.04 -5.31
CA TYR A 5 -9.39 -6.10 -4.29
C TYR A 5 -9.72 -5.57 -2.89
N ALA A 6 -9.20 -4.39 -2.51
CA ALA A 6 -9.54 -3.77 -1.22
C ALA A 6 -10.98 -3.23 -1.23
N TYR A 7 -11.46 -2.74 -2.37
CA TYR A 7 -12.77 -2.08 -2.49
C TYR A 7 -13.92 -3.04 -2.83
N GLY A 8 -13.63 -4.34 -3.00
CA GLY A 8 -14.63 -5.38 -3.20
C GLY A 8 -15.17 -5.48 -4.63
N THR A 9 -14.50 -4.87 -5.61
CA THR A 9 -14.89 -4.88 -7.03
C THR A 9 -13.79 -5.40 -7.97
N PRO A 10 -13.07 -6.50 -7.66
CA PRO A 10 -12.08 -7.05 -8.58
C PRO A 10 -12.74 -7.66 -9.82
N ASN A 11 -12.01 -7.67 -10.93
CA ASN A 11 -12.35 -8.36 -12.17
C ASN A 11 -11.19 -9.26 -12.64
N VAL A 12 -11.35 -9.97 -13.75
CA VAL A 12 -10.35 -10.93 -14.25
C VAL A 12 -9.02 -10.29 -14.68
N GLU A 13 -9.01 -8.97 -14.91
CA GLU A 13 -7.84 -8.18 -15.27
C GLU A 13 -7.29 -7.38 -14.08
N SER A 14 -7.82 -7.59 -12.87
CA SER A 14 -7.39 -6.85 -11.68
C SER A 14 -6.05 -7.35 -11.17
N ASP A 15 -5.19 -6.39 -10.85
CA ASP A 15 -3.91 -6.62 -10.19
C ASP A 15 -4.05 -6.53 -8.67
N LEU A 16 -3.04 -7.03 -7.94
CA LEU A 16 -2.99 -6.93 -6.49
C LEU A 16 -2.22 -5.67 -6.06
N ASP A 17 -2.96 -4.69 -5.54
CA ASP A 17 -2.41 -3.39 -5.12
C ASP A 17 -1.97 -3.37 -3.65
N ILE A 18 -0.66 -3.29 -3.43
CA ILE A 18 -0.04 -3.31 -2.10
C ILE A 18 0.67 -1.99 -1.82
N CYS A 19 0.24 -1.31 -0.76
CA CYS A 19 0.94 -0.16 -0.19
C CYS A 19 1.67 -0.58 1.09
N ILE A 20 2.95 -0.26 1.18
CA ILE A 20 3.79 -0.50 2.35
C ILE A 20 4.24 0.84 2.91
N ILE A 21 4.01 1.00 4.21
CA ILE A 21 4.39 2.18 4.98
C ILE A 21 5.43 1.73 6.00
N THR A 22 6.56 2.43 6.06
CA THR A 22 7.68 2.05 6.95
C THR A 22 8.33 3.28 7.59
N ASP A 23 8.76 3.14 8.84
CA ASP A 23 9.63 4.12 9.49
C ASP A 23 11.12 3.86 9.19
N ASP A 24 11.45 2.69 8.61
CA ASP A 24 12.82 2.33 8.26
C ASP A 24 13.31 3.13 7.05
N LYS A 25 14.02 4.22 7.34
CA LYS A 25 14.71 5.07 6.37
C LYS A 25 16.17 4.66 6.12
N SER A 26 16.64 3.56 6.70
CA SER A 26 18.00 3.06 6.47
C SER A 26 18.17 2.51 5.04
N LYS A 27 17.08 2.09 4.41
CA LYS A 27 17.05 1.59 3.02
C LYS A 27 16.33 2.57 2.12
N ARG A 28 16.80 2.70 0.88
CA ARG A 28 16.08 3.49 -0.12
C ARG A 28 14.80 2.75 -0.51
N LYS A 29 13.70 3.47 -0.73
CA LYS A 29 12.43 2.89 -1.23
C LYS A 29 12.62 1.92 -2.41
N LEU A 30 13.50 2.26 -3.36
CA LEU A 30 13.79 1.41 -4.51
C LEU A 30 14.38 0.04 -4.11
N GLU A 31 15.21 -0.01 -3.07
CA GLU A 31 15.80 -1.27 -2.55
C GLU A 31 14.74 -2.11 -1.85
N ILE A 32 13.83 -1.46 -1.12
CA ILE A 32 12.68 -2.10 -0.49
C ILE A 32 11.79 -2.72 -1.57
N ILE A 33 11.40 -1.95 -2.60
CA ILE A 33 10.61 -2.42 -3.74
C ILE A 33 11.29 -3.61 -4.44
N LYS A 34 12.60 -3.52 -4.71
CA LYS A 34 13.37 -4.63 -5.32
C LYS A 34 13.33 -5.89 -4.47
N THR A 35 13.48 -5.75 -3.15
CA THR A 35 13.44 -6.86 -2.21
C THR A 35 12.07 -7.54 -2.21
N ILE A 36 11.00 -6.75 -2.12
CA ILE A 36 9.63 -7.26 -2.15
C ILE A 36 9.33 -7.93 -3.48
N ARG A 37 9.62 -7.27 -4.62
CA ARG A 37 9.42 -7.86 -5.94
C ARG A 37 10.14 -9.19 -6.11
N LYS A 38 11.39 -9.30 -5.62
CA LYS A 38 12.14 -10.56 -5.65
C LYS A 38 11.52 -11.66 -4.78
N ALA A 39 10.93 -11.30 -3.63
CA ALA A 39 10.21 -12.24 -2.79
C ALA A 39 8.88 -12.68 -3.43
N MET A 40 8.11 -11.72 -3.94
CA MET A 40 6.81 -11.97 -4.58
C MET A 40 6.95 -12.76 -5.88
N ALA A 41 7.99 -12.56 -6.67
CA ALA A 41 8.22 -13.32 -7.91
C ALA A 41 8.28 -14.85 -7.70
N LYS A 42 8.49 -15.32 -6.47
CA LYS A 42 8.52 -16.75 -6.13
C LYS A 42 7.14 -17.34 -5.84
N VAL A 43 6.14 -16.50 -5.54
CA VAL A 43 4.84 -16.93 -4.99
C VAL A 43 3.63 -16.29 -5.68
N ALA A 44 3.83 -15.17 -6.37
CA ALA A 44 2.77 -14.41 -7.01
C ALA A 44 2.20 -15.19 -8.21
N THR A 45 0.89 -15.39 -8.20
CA THR A 45 0.13 -16.04 -9.28
C THR A 45 -0.60 -15.02 -10.16
N MET A 46 -0.45 -13.73 -9.88
CA MET A 46 -1.07 -12.61 -10.59
C MET A 46 -0.20 -11.36 -10.50
N PRO A 47 -0.44 -10.32 -11.31
CA PRO A 47 0.35 -9.10 -11.26
C PRO A 47 0.16 -8.37 -9.93
N ILE A 48 1.21 -7.68 -9.48
CA ILE A 48 1.23 -7.00 -8.18
C ILE A 48 1.84 -5.62 -8.35
N ASP A 49 1.07 -4.61 -7.99
CA ASP A 49 1.52 -3.23 -7.92
C ASP A 49 1.89 -2.85 -6.50
N ILE A 50 3.07 -2.23 -6.36
CA ILE A 50 3.69 -1.96 -5.07
C ILE A 50 4.02 -0.49 -4.94
N LEU A 51 3.43 0.13 -3.93
CA LEU A 51 3.80 1.46 -3.45
C LEU A 51 4.54 1.34 -2.11
N VAL A 52 5.57 2.18 -1.94
CA VAL A 52 6.34 2.26 -0.70
C VAL A 52 6.47 3.71 -0.27
N TYR A 53 6.06 3.97 0.96
CA TYR A 53 6.17 5.28 1.60
C TYR A 53 6.93 5.19 2.92
N TYR A 54 7.62 6.28 3.24
CA TYR A 54 7.95 6.52 4.65
C TYR A 54 6.72 7.05 5.37
N SER A 55 6.56 6.72 6.65
CA SER A 55 5.33 7.05 7.40
C SER A 55 5.04 8.54 7.47
N ASP A 56 6.07 9.39 7.58
CA ASP A 56 5.92 10.84 7.62
C ASP A 56 5.43 11.41 6.27
N GLU A 57 6.00 10.93 5.17
CA GLU A 57 5.55 11.30 3.82
C GLU A 57 4.10 10.84 3.56
N PHE A 58 3.78 9.59 3.91
CA PHE A 58 2.43 9.07 3.74
C PHE A 58 1.43 9.90 4.54
N SER A 59 1.74 10.16 5.81
CA SER A 59 0.88 10.93 6.71
C SER A 59 0.66 12.35 6.21
N GLU A 60 1.69 12.99 5.66
CA GLU A 60 1.58 14.35 5.12
C GLU A 60 0.74 14.39 3.84
N ARG A 61 0.92 13.41 2.94
CA ARG A 61 0.18 13.34 1.67
C ARG A 61 -1.26 12.94 1.89
N ALA A 62 -1.54 12.01 2.79
CA ALA A 62 -2.89 11.54 3.11
C ALA A 62 -3.80 12.62 3.70
N LYS A 63 -3.25 13.73 4.22
CA LYS A 63 -4.03 14.91 4.65
C LYS A 63 -4.65 15.67 3.48
N ARG A 64 -4.12 15.50 2.27
CA ARG A 64 -4.58 16.21 1.08
C ARG A 64 -5.64 15.37 0.39
N ASN A 65 -6.81 15.97 0.19
CA ASN A 65 -7.92 15.33 -0.52
C ASN A 65 -7.50 14.91 -1.94
N TYR A 66 -8.09 13.81 -2.41
CA TYR A 66 -7.90 13.28 -3.76
C TYR A 66 -6.47 12.81 -4.07
N THR A 67 -5.64 12.60 -3.05
CA THR A 67 -4.38 11.90 -3.21
C THR A 67 -4.60 10.40 -3.07
N MET A 68 -3.73 9.62 -3.72
CA MET A 68 -3.72 8.16 -3.57
C MET A 68 -3.52 7.75 -2.12
N GLU A 69 -2.67 8.47 -1.36
CA GLU A 69 -2.45 8.19 0.06
C GLU A 69 -3.71 8.47 0.91
N ASN A 70 -4.49 9.49 0.56
CA ASN A 70 -5.77 9.79 1.21
C ASN A 70 -6.80 8.69 0.92
N GLU A 71 -6.87 8.22 -0.32
CA GLU A 71 -7.74 7.10 -0.70
C GLU A 71 -7.35 5.81 0.03
N ILE A 72 -6.05 5.47 0.04
CA ILE A 72 -5.51 4.32 0.77
C ILE A 72 -5.83 4.42 2.27
N LEU A 73 -5.74 5.62 2.86
CA LEU A 73 -6.05 5.83 4.28
C LEU A 73 -7.53 5.63 4.59
N LEU A 74 -8.42 6.07 3.71
CA LEU A 74 -9.87 6.04 3.95
C LEU A 74 -10.51 4.69 3.58
N GLN A 75 -10.02 4.05 2.52
CA GLN A 75 -10.67 2.88 1.90
C GLN A 75 -9.78 1.63 1.87
N GLY A 76 -8.48 1.76 2.13
CA GLY A 76 -7.56 0.64 2.09
C GLY A 76 -7.91 -0.43 3.13
N VAL A 77 -7.46 -1.66 2.89
CA VAL A 77 -7.59 -2.78 3.85
C VAL A 77 -6.23 -3.09 4.46
N LYS A 78 -6.14 -3.06 5.80
CA LYS A 78 -4.92 -3.41 6.54
C LYS A 78 -4.70 -4.92 6.49
N ILE A 79 -3.55 -5.35 5.97
CA ILE A 79 -3.18 -6.78 5.87
C ILE A 79 -2.25 -7.20 7.01
N TYR A 80 -1.25 -6.38 7.34
CA TYR A 80 -0.23 -6.69 8.33
C TYR A 80 0.37 -5.41 8.94
N GLY A 81 1.00 -5.53 10.12
CA GLY A 81 1.73 -4.46 10.82
C GLY A 81 1.09 -4.04 12.14
N GLU A 82 1.87 -3.43 13.02
CA GLU A 82 1.41 -2.88 14.31
C GLU A 82 1.04 -1.39 14.19
N GLY A 83 0.16 -0.89 15.08
CA GLY A 83 -0.35 0.48 15.05
C GLY A 83 -1.77 0.62 14.45
N ARG A 84 -2.54 1.62 14.93
CA ARG A 84 -3.87 1.94 14.39
C ARG A 84 -3.71 2.61 13.02
N VAL A 85 -4.18 1.94 11.96
CA VAL A 85 -4.64 2.68 10.78
C VAL A 85 -5.92 3.36 11.24
N ILE A 86 -5.85 4.64 11.58
CA ILE A 86 -7.03 5.39 12.03
C ILE A 86 -7.90 5.60 10.79
N PHE A 87 -8.80 4.65 10.53
CA PHE A 87 -9.98 4.88 9.69
C PHE A 87 -10.87 5.84 10.46
N ARG A 88 -10.74 7.14 10.18
CA ARG A 88 -11.74 8.09 10.62
C ARG A 88 -12.91 7.96 9.65
N MET A 89 -13.91 7.14 10.01
CA MET A 89 -15.23 7.24 9.42
C MET A 89 -15.73 8.66 9.70
N VAL A 90 -15.91 9.44 8.63
CA VAL A 90 -16.85 10.56 8.60
C VAL A 90 -18.15 10.04 8.00
#